data_AF-A0A6I1NPC6-F1
#
_entry.id   AF-A0A6I1NPC6-F1
#
_cell.length_a   1.000
_cell.length_b   1.000
_cell.length_c   1.000
_cell.angle_alpha   90.00
_cell.angle_beta   90.00
_cell.angle_gamma   90.00
#
_symmetry.space_group_name_H-M   'P 1'
#
loop_
_entity.id
_entity.type
_entity.pdbx_description
1 polymer ?
#
loop_
_entity_poly.entity_id
_entity_poly.type
_entity_poly.pdbx_seq_one_letter_code
_entity_poly.pdbx_strand_id
1 'polypeptide(L)'
;YCAPGEDNTCSKRFCWQMGDLPQGYDHKYTYSHLGYNLKITDMQAACALAQMDRVDDFVAARKRNFAWLSDRLAGCADKLILPQATRESDPSWFGYPITLREGCGINRVELVRYLDEQGVGTRLLFAGNLTRQPYMQGLNYR
;
A
#
# COMPACT_ATOMS: atom_id res chain seq x y z
N TYR A 1 29.34 -10.62 -8.87
CA TYR A 1 28.08 -10.65 -8.08
C TYR A 1 27.53 -12.07 -8.11
N CYS A 2 27.17 -12.66 -6.97
CA CYS A 2 26.51 -13.97 -6.92
C CYS A 2 24.99 -13.77 -6.82
N ALA A 3 24.27 -14.18 -7.86
CA ALA A 3 22.81 -14.18 -7.84
C ALA A 3 22.28 -15.20 -6.80
N PRO A 4 21.07 -15.01 -6.26
CA PRO A 4 20.40 -16.03 -5.46
C PRO A 4 20.34 -17.37 -6.21
N GLY A 5 20.61 -18.48 -5.51
CA GLY A 5 20.65 -19.82 -6.12
C GLY A 5 21.98 -20.19 -6.80
N GLU A 6 22.83 -19.21 -7.10
CA GLU A 6 24.11 -19.43 -7.80
C GLU A 6 25.31 -19.30 -6.86
N ASP A 7 26.28 -20.19 -7.00
CA ASP A 7 27.48 -20.25 -6.16
C ASP A 7 28.71 -19.71 -6.90
N ASN A 8 29.53 -18.91 -6.19
CA ASN A 8 30.86 -18.48 -6.62
C ASN A 8 30.98 -17.84 -8.03
N THR A 9 29.92 -17.25 -8.59
CA THR A 9 30.01 -16.52 -9.88
C THR A 9 30.88 -15.26 -9.80
N CYS A 10 31.19 -14.79 -8.57
CA CYS A 10 32.19 -13.75 -8.36
C CYS A 10 33.65 -14.26 -8.38
N SER A 11 33.87 -15.58 -8.41
CA SER A 11 35.18 -16.24 -8.32
C SER A 11 36.00 -15.86 -7.08
N LYS A 12 35.33 -15.41 -6.02
CA LYS A 12 35.97 -14.93 -4.79
C LYS A 12 35.35 -15.53 -3.53
N ARG A 13 34.51 -16.57 -3.61
CA ARG A 13 33.72 -17.07 -2.46
C ARG A 13 34.51 -17.30 -1.18
N PHE A 14 35.73 -17.85 -1.27
CA PHE A 14 36.61 -18.11 -0.13
C PHE A 14 37.90 -17.27 -0.17
N CYS A 15 37.88 -16.13 -0.86
CA CYS A 15 39.07 -15.31 -1.08
C CYS A 15 39.12 -14.06 -0.18
N TRP A 16 38.09 -13.82 0.63
CA TRP A 16 37.98 -12.63 1.46
C TRP A 16 38.39 -12.95 2.90
N GLN A 17 38.86 -11.91 3.59
CA GLN A 17 38.96 -11.87 5.05
C GLN A 17 38.30 -10.56 5.48
N MET A 18 37.13 -10.66 6.12
CA MET A 18 36.30 -9.52 6.51
C MET A 18 36.24 -9.41 8.03
N GLY A 19 36.72 -8.29 8.58
CA GLY A 19 36.83 -8.10 10.02
C GLY A 19 37.67 -9.22 10.67
N ASP A 20 37.18 -9.73 11.80
CA ASP A 20 37.86 -10.78 12.58
C ASP A 20 37.47 -12.21 12.16
N LEU A 21 36.75 -12.37 11.03
CA LEU A 21 36.43 -13.71 10.52
C LEU A 21 37.70 -14.45 10.05
N PRO A 22 37.76 -15.79 10.17
CA PRO A 22 38.87 -16.58 9.66
C PRO A 22 39.12 -16.34 8.17
N GLN A 23 40.38 -16.41 7.73
CA GLN A 23 40.70 -16.36 6.30
C GLN A 23 39.98 -17.49 5.56
N GLY A 24 39.33 -17.15 4.44
CA GLY A 24 38.60 -18.13 3.65
C GLY A 24 37.17 -18.43 4.12
N TYR A 25 36.64 -17.65 5.08
CA TYR A 25 35.22 -17.73 5.44
C TYR A 25 34.32 -17.49 4.22
N ASP A 26 33.22 -18.23 4.12
CA ASP A 26 32.33 -18.17 2.97
C ASP A 26 31.69 -16.79 2.85
N HIS A 27 31.92 -16.11 1.72
CA HIS A 27 31.31 -14.83 1.43
C HIS A 27 29.78 -14.88 1.44
N LYS A 28 29.14 -16.03 1.12
CA LYS A 28 27.68 -16.19 1.24
C LYS A 28 27.18 -16.11 2.68
N TYR A 29 28.03 -16.39 3.66
CA TYR A 29 27.71 -16.37 5.10
C TYR A 29 28.43 -15.25 5.85
N THR A 30 28.93 -14.25 5.13
CA THR A 30 29.46 -13.03 5.72
C THR A 30 28.39 -11.95 5.65
N TYR A 31 27.98 -11.42 6.80
CA TYR A 31 26.88 -10.47 6.91
C TYR A 31 27.41 -9.09 7.31
N SER A 32 27.24 -8.09 6.45
CA SER A 32 27.70 -6.71 6.70
C SER A 32 26.64 -5.81 7.36
N HIS A 33 25.40 -6.28 7.48
CA HIS A 33 24.27 -5.52 7.99
C HIS A 33 23.33 -6.41 8.81
N LEU A 34 22.57 -5.79 9.72
CA LEU A 34 21.40 -6.41 10.36
C LEU A 34 20.25 -6.53 9.35
N GLY A 35 20.35 -7.54 8.49
CA GLY A 35 19.41 -7.79 7.40
C GLY A 35 18.22 -8.68 7.79
N TYR A 36 17.29 -8.83 6.84
CA TYR A 36 16.11 -9.69 6.93
C TYR A 36 15.97 -10.54 5.67
N ASN A 37 15.05 -11.52 5.69
CA ASN A 37 14.64 -12.25 4.49
C ASN A 37 13.22 -11.83 4.06
N LEU A 38 13.12 -10.78 3.25
CA LEU A 38 11.86 -10.21 2.77
C LEU A 38 11.68 -10.40 1.25
N LYS A 39 12.18 -11.51 0.70
CA LYS A 39 12.02 -11.84 -0.72
C LYS A 39 10.60 -12.34 -1.00
N ILE A 40 10.08 -11.99 -2.17
CA ILE A 40 8.87 -12.61 -2.72
C ILE A 40 9.21 -13.93 -3.43
N THR A 41 8.18 -14.67 -3.81
CA THR A 41 8.30 -15.88 -4.64
C THR A 41 8.12 -15.56 -6.13
N ASP A 42 8.62 -16.45 -6.98
CA ASP A 42 8.45 -16.34 -8.43
C ASP A 42 6.96 -16.40 -8.84
N MET A 43 6.15 -17.17 -8.10
CA MET A 43 4.70 -17.24 -8.32
C MET A 43 3.98 -15.91 -8.08
N GLN A 44 4.44 -15.12 -7.10
CA GLN A 44 3.91 -13.76 -6.87
C GLN A 44 4.34 -12.82 -8.00
N ALA A 45 5.59 -12.93 -8.47
CA ALA A 45 6.10 -12.14 -9.57
C ALA A 45 5.37 -12.43 -10.89
N ALA A 46 5.07 -13.71 -11.18
CA ALA A 46 4.31 -14.11 -12.36
C ALA A 46 2.89 -13.51 -12.38
N CYS A 47 2.20 -13.49 -11.23
CA CYS A 47 0.89 -12.84 -11.11
C CYS A 47 0.99 -11.32 -11.37
N ALA A 48 2.02 -10.67 -10.80
CA ALA A 48 2.27 -9.25 -11.04
C ALA A 48 2.56 -8.96 -12.51
N LEU A 49 3.36 -9.80 -13.18
CA LEU A 49 3.71 -9.64 -14.59
C LEU A 49 2.45 -9.59 -15.48
N ALA A 50 1.51 -10.52 -15.29
CA ALA A 50 0.24 -10.52 -16.03
C ALA A 50 -0.65 -9.29 -15.70
N GLN A 51 -0.58 -8.78 -14.46
CA GLN A 51 -1.31 -7.58 -14.06
C GLN A 51 -0.70 -6.30 -14.67
N MET A 52 0.62 -6.26 -14.89
CA MET A 52 1.32 -5.12 -15.49
C MET A 52 0.86 -4.87 -16.93
N ASP A 53 0.53 -5.93 -17.69
CA ASP A 53 -0.04 -5.80 -19.04
C ASP A 53 -1.37 -5.03 -19.09
N ARG A 54 -2.04 -4.87 -17.94
CA ARG A 54 -3.36 -4.25 -17.81
C ARG A 54 -3.38 -2.98 -16.95
N VAL A 55 -2.21 -2.54 -16.47
CA VAL A 55 -2.14 -1.46 -15.47
C VAL A 55 -2.75 -0.16 -15.99
N ASP A 56 -2.47 0.20 -17.24
CA ASP A 56 -2.97 1.44 -17.85
C ASP A 56 -4.50 1.43 -18.00
N ASP A 57 -5.07 0.29 -18.40
CA ASP A 57 -6.52 0.10 -18.47
C ASP A 57 -7.18 0.25 -17.10
N PHE A 58 -6.56 -0.31 -16.05
CA PHE A 58 -7.07 -0.16 -14.69
C PHE A 58 -7.00 1.28 -14.21
N VAL A 59 -5.92 2.00 -14.51
CA VAL A 59 -5.79 3.44 -14.18
C VAL A 59 -6.89 4.24 -14.89
N ALA A 60 -7.07 4.02 -16.19
CA ALA A 60 -8.10 4.71 -16.97
C ALA A 60 -9.52 4.41 -16.46
N ALA A 61 -9.82 3.14 -16.15
CA ALA A 61 -11.10 2.74 -15.58
C ALA A 61 -11.36 3.41 -14.22
N ARG A 62 -10.35 3.48 -13.35
CA ARG A 62 -10.46 4.15 -12.04
C ARG A 62 -10.79 5.63 -12.19
N LYS A 63 -10.12 6.34 -13.11
CA LYS A 63 -10.40 7.75 -13.38
C LYS A 63 -11.82 7.98 -13.92
N ARG A 64 -12.28 7.14 -14.85
CA ARG A 64 -13.66 7.20 -15.37
C ARG A 64 -14.70 6.97 -14.27
N ASN A 65 -14.50 5.94 -13.45
CA ASN A 65 -15.42 5.62 -12.35
C ASN A 65 -15.45 6.71 -11.28
N PHE A 66 -14.28 7.29 -10.96
CA PHE A 66 -14.18 8.40 -10.02
C PHE A 66 -14.97 9.61 -10.51
N ALA A 67 -14.74 10.06 -11.75
CA ALA A 67 -15.46 11.19 -12.34
C ALA A 67 -16.98 10.93 -12.38
N TRP A 68 -17.40 9.75 -12.83
CA TRP A 68 -18.80 9.35 -12.85
C TRP A 68 -19.44 9.42 -11.47
N LEU A 69 -18.78 8.90 -10.43
CA LEU A 69 -19.32 8.92 -9.08
C LEU A 69 -19.35 10.34 -8.48
N SER A 70 -18.35 11.18 -8.80
CA SER A 70 -18.36 12.60 -8.43
C SER A 70 -19.56 13.35 -8.98
N ASP A 71 -19.84 13.18 -10.27
CA ASP A 71 -20.99 13.83 -10.90
C ASP A 71 -22.31 13.36 -10.30
N ARG A 72 -22.44 12.06 -10.04
CA ARG A 72 -23.68 11.46 -9.49
C ARG A 72 -23.92 11.81 -8.02
N LEU A 73 -22.86 12.07 -7.25
CA LEU A 73 -22.96 12.46 -5.84
C LEU A 73 -22.94 13.98 -5.61
N ALA A 74 -22.76 14.79 -6.65
CA ALA A 74 -22.72 16.25 -6.55
C ALA A 74 -23.98 16.83 -5.89
N GLY A 75 -25.15 16.23 -6.12
CA GLY A 75 -26.42 16.62 -5.50
C GLY A 75 -26.51 16.36 -3.99
N CYS A 76 -25.54 15.65 -3.40
CA CYS A 76 -25.46 15.39 -1.96
C CYS A 76 -24.41 16.26 -1.26
N ALA A 77 -23.90 17.30 -1.91
CA ALA A 77 -22.82 18.15 -1.38
C ALA A 77 -23.19 18.94 -0.12
N ASP A 78 -24.48 19.02 0.23
CA ASP A 78 -25.01 19.57 1.48
C ASP A 78 -24.74 18.65 2.69
N LYS A 79 -24.59 17.35 2.45
CA LYS A 79 -24.33 16.32 3.49
C LYS A 79 -22.94 15.70 3.37
N LEU A 80 -22.37 15.69 2.17
CA LEU A 80 -21.11 15.03 1.86
C LEU A 80 -20.05 16.05 1.45
N ILE A 81 -18.82 15.83 1.91
CA ILE A 81 -17.62 16.42 1.33
C ILE A 81 -17.07 15.41 0.34
N LEU A 82 -17.10 15.77 -0.95
CA LEU A 82 -16.62 14.94 -2.04
C LEU A 82 -15.09 15.10 -2.21
N PRO A 83 -14.39 14.04 -2.66
CA PRO A 83 -12.96 14.07 -2.84
C PRO A 83 -12.54 14.97 -3.99
N GLN A 84 -11.40 15.63 -3.84
CA GLN A 84 -10.79 16.45 -4.88
C GLN A 84 -9.37 15.96 -5.14
N ALA A 85 -8.95 16.02 -6.41
CA ALA A 85 -7.55 15.79 -6.74
C ALA A 85 -6.69 16.89 -6.11
N THR A 86 -5.46 16.53 -5.73
CA THR A 86 -4.45 17.52 -5.36
C THR A 86 -4.20 18.43 -6.57
N ARG A 87 -3.98 19.72 -6.34
CA ARG A 87 -3.69 20.69 -7.42
C ARG A 87 -2.51 20.21 -8.27
N GLU A 88 -2.60 20.38 -9.59
CA GLU A 88 -1.56 19.98 -10.55
C GLU A 88 -1.21 18.48 -10.52
N SER A 89 -2.17 17.64 -10.13
CA SER A 89 -2.01 16.17 -10.13
C SER A 89 -3.05 15.46 -10.98
N ASP A 90 -2.70 14.25 -11.42
CA ASP A 90 -3.59 13.33 -12.13
C ASP A 90 -3.61 11.96 -11.41
N PRO A 91 -4.35 11.86 -10.29
CA PRO A 91 -4.27 10.72 -9.38
C PRO A 91 -4.84 9.42 -10.00
N SER A 92 -4.11 8.32 -9.81
CA SER A 92 -4.65 6.97 -9.98
C SER A 92 -5.39 6.56 -8.70
N TRP A 93 -6.71 6.75 -8.70
CA TRP A 93 -7.54 6.57 -7.50
C TRP A 93 -7.58 5.11 -7.01
N PHE A 94 -7.16 4.88 -5.76
CA PHE A 94 -7.31 3.57 -5.12
C PHE A 94 -8.78 3.28 -4.74
N GLY A 95 -9.47 4.30 -4.20
CA GLY A 95 -10.88 4.27 -3.84
C GLY A 95 -11.48 5.69 -3.89
N TYR A 96 -12.75 5.82 -3.52
CA TYR A 96 -13.50 7.08 -3.55
C TYR A 96 -13.81 7.55 -2.12
N PRO A 97 -12.96 8.40 -1.50
CA PRO A 97 -13.15 8.77 -0.09
C PRO A 97 -14.24 9.84 0.05
N ILE A 98 -15.17 9.64 0.97
CA ILE A 98 -16.25 10.57 1.28
C ILE A 98 -16.18 10.92 2.77
N THR A 99 -16.35 12.19 3.11
CA THR A 99 -16.51 12.64 4.50
C THR A 99 -17.93 13.15 4.70
N LEU A 100 -18.61 12.68 5.75
CA LEU A 100 -19.87 13.28 6.18
C LEU A 100 -19.59 14.68 6.73
N ARG A 101 -20.36 15.67 6.29
CA ARG A 101 -20.30 17.01 6.89
C ARG A 101 -20.72 16.95 8.34
N GLU A 102 -20.05 17.73 9.16
CA GLU A 102 -20.44 17.91 10.55
C GLU A 102 -21.85 18.50 10.62
N GLY A 103 -22.70 17.98 11.52
CA GLY A 103 -24.07 18.46 11.70
C GLY A 103 -25.06 18.10 10.58
N CYS A 104 -24.69 17.26 9.59
CA CYS A 104 -25.60 16.88 8.50
C CYS A 104 -26.80 15.98 8.91
N GLY A 105 -26.93 15.69 10.21
CA GLY A 105 -28.00 14.84 10.76
C GLY A 105 -27.83 13.35 10.50
N ILE A 106 -26.70 12.91 9.94
CA ILE A 106 -26.42 11.50 9.63
C ILE A 106 -25.21 11.03 10.44
N ASN A 107 -25.34 9.89 11.12
CA ASN A 107 -24.21 9.24 11.76
C ASN A 107 -23.45 8.34 10.77
N ARG A 108 -22.11 8.36 10.82
CA ARG A 108 -21.27 7.48 9.97
C ARG A 108 -21.61 6.00 10.12
N VAL A 109 -21.85 5.53 11.35
CA VAL A 109 -22.17 4.12 11.62
C VAL A 109 -23.50 3.73 10.98
N GLU A 110 -24.51 4.60 11.06
CA GLU A 110 -25.81 4.39 10.42
C GLU A 110 -25.68 4.31 8.91
N LEU A 111 -24.94 5.25 8.29
CA LEU A 111 -24.72 5.22 6.85
C LEU A 111 -23.97 3.96 6.40
N VAL A 112 -22.91 3.57 7.12
CA VAL A 112 -22.14 2.36 6.80
C VAL A 112 -23.02 1.12 6.87
N ARG A 113 -23.86 0.98 7.92
CA ARG A 113 -24.79 -0.14 8.05
C ARG A 113 -25.84 -0.15 6.96
N TYR A 114 -26.44 1.01 6.67
CA TYR A 114 -27.42 1.15 5.60
C TYR A 114 -26.82 0.73 4.25
N LEU A 115 -25.62 1.20 3.91
CA LEU A 115 -24.95 0.83 2.66
C LEU A 115 -24.64 -0.68 2.61
N ASP A 116 -24.21 -1.28 3.72
CA ASP A 116 -23.95 -2.72 3.81
C ASP A 116 -25.23 -3.54 3.60
N GLU A 117 -26.35 -3.12 4.19
CA GLU A 117 -27.67 -3.72 3.97
C GLU A 117 -28.14 -3.60 2.50
N GLN A 118 -27.62 -2.62 1.75
CA GLN A 118 -27.83 -2.48 0.31
C GLN A 118 -26.77 -3.18 -0.55
N GLY A 119 -25.85 -3.96 0.06
CA GLY A 119 -24.79 -4.67 -0.65
C GLY A 119 -23.62 -3.78 -1.10
N VAL A 120 -23.52 -2.55 -0.59
CA VAL A 120 -22.46 -1.58 -0.91
C VAL A 120 -21.39 -1.61 0.17
N GLY A 121 -20.29 -2.30 -0.11
CA GLY A 121 -19.15 -2.38 0.79
C GLY A 121 -18.46 -1.03 1.01
N THR A 122 -18.22 -0.66 2.27
CA THR A 122 -17.49 0.56 2.66
C THR A 122 -16.27 0.23 3.51
N ARG A 123 -15.29 1.14 3.57
CA ARG A 123 -14.11 1.04 4.43
C ARG A 123 -13.85 2.39 5.08
N LEU A 124 -13.46 2.38 6.35
CA LEU A 124 -12.91 3.58 6.99
C LEU A 124 -11.54 3.91 6.38
N LEU A 125 -11.06 5.14 6.60
CA LEU A 125 -9.74 5.56 6.14
C LEU A 125 -8.64 4.93 7.01
N PHE A 126 -8.37 3.64 6.77
CA PHE A 126 -7.36 2.84 7.47
C PHE A 126 -7.46 2.97 9.00
N ALA A 127 -6.37 3.33 9.66
CA ALA A 127 -6.30 3.52 11.10
C ALA A 127 -7.05 4.77 11.61
N GLY A 128 -7.53 5.64 10.70
CA GLY A 128 -8.08 6.95 11.02
C GLY A 128 -7.00 7.86 11.59
N ASN A 129 -6.77 7.75 12.90
CA ASN A 129 -5.66 8.40 13.59
C ASN A 129 -4.80 7.32 14.26
N LEU A 130 -3.58 7.13 13.76
CA LEU A 130 -2.64 6.13 14.28
C LEU A 130 -2.40 6.29 15.78
N THR A 131 -2.21 7.53 16.28
CA THR A 131 -1.86 7.77 17.70
C THR A 131 -2.99 7.41 18.67
N ARG A 132 -4.20 7.21 18.16
CA ARG A 132 -5.37 6.76 18.93
C ARG A 132 -5.59 5.25 18.88
N GLN A 133 -4.78 4.52 18.11
CA GLN A 133 -4.87 3.06 18.03
C GLN A 133 -4.27 2.40 19.28
N PRO A 134 -4.78 1.23 19.71
CA PRO A 134 -4.31 0.54 20.91
C PRO A 134 -2.80 0.27 20.94
N TYR A 135 -2.20 -0.09 19.80
CA TYR A 135 -0.77 -0.40 19.74
C TYR A 135 0.13 0.83 20.00
N MET A 136 -0.41 2.05 19.92
CA MET A 136 0.32 3.29 20.19
C MET A 136 0.31 3.70 21.68
N GLN A 137 -0.41 2.98 22.54
CA GLN A 137 -0.44 3.27 23.97
C GLN A 137 0.95 3.13 24.59
N GLY A 138 1.43 4.21 25.23
CA GLY A 138 2.75 4.24 25.87
C GLY A 138 3.94 4.31 24.91
N LEU A 139 3.70 4.40 23.59
CA LEU A 139 4.78 4.59 22.62
C LEU A 139 5.21 6.05 22.55
N ASN A 140 6.51 6.28 22.44
CA ASN A 140 7.06 7.60 22.19
C ASN A 140 6.92 7.95 20.70
N TYR A 141 6.20 9.01 20.40
CA TYR A 141 6.07 9.58 19.05
C TYR A 141 6.21 11.11 19.11
N ARG A 142 6.52 11.73 17.97
CA ARG A 142 6.59 13.19 17.80
C ARG A 142 5.49 13.64 16.86
#